data_AF-B3N2V1-F1
#
_entry.id   AF-B3N2V1-F1
#
_cell.length_a   1.000
_cell.length_b   1.000
_cell.length_c   1.000
_cell.angle_alpha   90.00
_cell.angle_beta   90.00
_cell.angle_gamma   90.00
#
_symmetry.space_group_name_H-M   'P 1'
#
loop_
_entity.id
_entity.type
_entity.pdbx_description
1 polymer ?
#
loop_
_entity_poly.entity_id
_entity_poly.type
_entity_poly.pdbx_seq_one_letter_code
_entity_poly.pdbx_strand_id
1 'polypeptide(L)'
;LTIDNNVYREISCLETHLLVPFSNASSGALTTSRSRLELKGEESYSSNEFLEQNSELVDGRATLIFDHTPAVKPTHGEIKAARELLVEMCAVGFPNIKREFIDVFTNFLQTAKSLDYKTLSTLLQRSASTCTQGRNHLLESLPYIGSTASYKVMRDEIVSSKVTKEMAHSWMTSLSFITRPDEETVETFYSILDFAKNKLDPEYTLGATAVVHSFCKHHENCEENLRVQQIINLLETEFLSLYNLFRGDRRHRDRMVVLLKGLGNVGVLSPQFVEHLEWVIRDDEAPV
;
A
#
# COMPACT_ATOMS: atom_id res chain seq x y z
N LEU A 1 -10.89 0.50 39.52
CA LEU A 1 -12.23 0.64 38.88
C LEU A 1 -13.25 0.74 40.00
N THR A 2 -13.95 1.87 40.11
CA THR A 2 -15.01 2.08 41.10
C THR A 2 -16.23 2.62 40.38
N ILE A 3 -17.37 1.95 40.54
CA ILE A 3 -18.65 2.28 39.90
C ILE A 3 -19.59 2.79 40.98
N ASP A 4 -20.28 3.89 40.70
CA ASP A 4 -21.35 4.45 41.52
C ASP A 4 -22.51 4.82 40.58
N ASN A 5 -23.74 4.37 40.88
CA ASN A 5 -24.93 4.58 40.03
C ASN A 5 -24.74 4.33 38.51
N ASN A 6 -24.09 3.23 38.12
CA ASN A 6 -23.76 2.90 36.72
C ASN A 6 -22.84 3.91 36.01
N VAL A 7 -22.23 4.84 36.75
CA VAL A 7 -21.22 5.78 36.26
C VAL A 7 -19.85 5.40 36.84
N TYR A 8 -18.83 5.46 36.00
CA TYR A 8 -17.45 5.21 36.44
C TYR A 8 -16.92 6.42 37.22
N ARG A 9 -16.65 6.24 38.52
CA ARG A 9 -16.03 7.29 39.35
C ARG A 9 -14.54 7.46 39.01
N GLU A 10 -13.87 6.36 38.68
CA GLU A 10 -12.48 6.38 38.28
C GLU A 10 -12.16 5.22 37.33
N ILE A 11 -11.52 5.55 36.21
CA ILE A 11 -10.96 4.63 35.22
C ILE A 11 -9.46 4.88 35.17
N SER A 12 -8.65 3.82 35.28
CA SER A 12 -7.22 3.89 34.97
C SER A 12 -6.90 2.76 34.02
N CYS A 13 -6.30 3.12 32.88
CA CYS A 13 -5.83 2.18 31.88
C CYS A 13 -4.30 2.23 31.84
N LEU A 14 -3.70 1.05 31.72
CA LEU A 14 -2.28 0.88 31.48
C LEU A 14 -2.17 0.06 30.19
N GLU A 15 -1.49 0.62 29.20
CA GLU A 15 -1.23 0.00 27.92
C GLU A 15 0.29 -0.15 27.78
N THR A 16 0.74 -1.30 27.28
CA THR A 16 2.16 -1.61 27.17
C THR A 16 2.44 -2.32 25.85
N HIS A 17 3.36 -1.76 25.07
CA HIS A 17 3.78 -2.27 23.77
C HIS A 17 5.25 -2.64 23.82
N LEU A 18 5.58 -3.91 23.64
CA LEU A 18 6.95 -4.40 23.55
C LEU A 18 7.30 -4.65 22.08
N LEU A 19 8.26 -3.88 21.56
CA LEU A 19 8.88 -4.12 20.26
C LEU A 19 10.16 -4.93 20.47
N VAL A 20 10.22 -6.15 19.91
CA VAL A 20 11.42 -7.00 19.93
C VAL A 20 11.93 -7.15 18.49
N PRO A 21 12.86 -6.27 18.04
CA PRO A 21 13.25 -6.24 16.63
C PRO A 21 14.25 -7.34 16.25
N PHE A 22 14.91 -7.98 17.22
CA PHE A 22 15.92 -9.01 16.95
C PHE A 22 15.35 -10.41 17.19
N SER A 23 15.63 -11.33 16.25
CA SER A 23 15.15 -12.72 16.28
C SER A 23 15.65 -13.52 17.49
N ASN A 24 16.74 -13.10 18.10
CA ASN A 24 17.30 -13.70 19.31
C ASN A 24 16.59 -13.25 20.60
N ALA A 25 15.58 -12.37 20.50
CA ALA A 25 14.83 -11.78 21.60
C ALA A 25 15.69 -11.12 22.71
N SER A 26 16.95 -10.78 22.43
CA SER A 26 17.90 -10.29 23.44
C SER A 26 17.71 -8.83 23.80
N SER A 27 16.99 -8.08 22.97
CA SER A 27 16.79 -6.64 23.13
C SER A 27 15.45 -6.21 22.52
N GLY A 28 14.84 -5.21 23.14
CA GLY A 28 13.56 -4.65 22.72
C GLY A 28 13.31 -3.27 23.34
N ALA A 29 12.30 -2.59 22.84
CA ALA A 29 11.81 -1.31 23.34
C ALA A 29 10.42 -1.49 23.94
N LEU A 30 10.23 -1.00 25.17
CA LEU A 30 8.95 -1.04 25.87
C LEU A 30 8.35 0.36 25.90
N THR A 31 7.20 0.55 25.26
CA THR A 31 6.39 1.76 25.37
C THR A 31 5.27 1.50 26.35
N THR A 32 5.13 2.36 27.37
CA THR A 32 4.05 2.27 28.36
C THR A 32 3.22 3.55 28.32
N SER A 33 1.91 3.42 28.12
CA SER A 33 0.95 4.51 28.17
C SER A 33 0.03 4.31 29.37
N ARG A 34 -0.19 5.37 30.15
CA ARG A 34 -1.09 5.34 31.30
C ARG A 34 -2.10 6.47 31.18
N SER A 35 -3.37 6.13 31.14
CA SER A 35 -4.47 7.09 31.16
C SER A 35 -5.27 6.93 32.45
N ARG A 36 -5.75 8.05 32.99
CA ARG A 36 -6.59 8.10 34.18
C ARG A 36 -7.69 9.11 33.95
N LEU A 37 -8.93 8.66 34.10
CA LEU A 37 -10.14 9.48 34.05
C LEU A 37 -10.81 9.40 35.42
N GLU A 38 -11.10 10.56 36.01
CA GLU A 38 -11.68 10.66 37.35
C GLU A 38 -12.90 11.60 37.31
N LEU A 39 -14.03 11.14 37.82
CA LEU A 39 -15.24 11.93 37.96
C LEU A 39 -15.05 12.92 39.11
N LYS A 40 -15.02 14.22 38.80
CA LYS A 40 -14.86 15.29 39.80
C LYS A 40 -16.19 15.82 40.35
N GLY A 41 -17.27 15.68 39.61
CA GLY A 41 -18.60 16.14 39.99
C GLY A 41 -19.61 15.91 38.87
N GLU A 42 -20.89 16.07 39.19
CA GLU A 42 -22.00 15.99 38.25
C GLU A 42 -22.78 17.30 38.30
N GLU A 43 -23.06 17.88 37.13
CA GLU A 43 -23.86 19.09 37.00
C GLU A 43 -25.14 18.76 36.22
N SER A 44 -26.28 19.26 36.69
CA SER A 44 -27.57 19.01 36.07
C SER A 44 -27.80 19.99 34.92
N TYR A 45 -27.58 19.53 33.69
CA TYR A 45 -27.93 20.26 32.47
C TYR A 45 -29.12 19.62 31.77
N SER A 46 -29.98 20.44 31.15
CA SER A 46 -30.97 19.92 30.21
C SER A 46 -30.27 19.57 28.89
N SER A 47 -30.59 18.41 28.29
CA SER A 47 -29.95 17.96 27.05
C SER A 47 -30.11 18.97 25.90
N ASN A 48 -31.19 19.77 25.91
CA ASN A 48 -31.43 20.81 24.92
C ASN A 48 -30.51 22.03 25.11
N GLU A 49 -30.27 22.49 26.34
CA GLU A 49 -29.34 23.61 26.59
C GLU A 49 -27.90 23.27 26.16
N PHE A 50 -27.45 22.04 26.42
CA PHE A 50 -26.09 21.64 26.05
C PHE A 50 -25.90 21.62 24.53
N LEU A 51 -26.86 21.04 23.78
CA LEU A 51 -26.78 20.94 22.32
C LEU A 51 -26.96 22.30 21.64
N GLU A 52 -27.80 23.19 22.18
CA GLU A 52 -27.96 24.56 21.67
C GLU A 52 -26.69 25.40 21.87
N GLN A 53 -26.03 25.28 23.03
CA GLN A 53 -24.78 26.01 23.32
C GLN A 53 -23.55 25.46 22.58
N ASN A 54 -23.60 24.20 22.11
CA ASN A 54 -22.45 23.49 21.55
C ASN A 54 -22.72 22.94 20.14
N SER A 55 -23.59 23.60 19.37
CA SER A 55 -24.00 23.17 18.03
C SER A 55 -22.86 23.11 17.00
N GLU A 56 -21.73 23.77 17.26
CA GLU A 56 -20.55 23.80 16.38
C GLU A 56 -19.52 22.67 16.66
N LEU A 57 -19.72 21.83 17.69
CA LEU A 57 -18.67 20.90 18.17
C LEU A 57 -18.57 19.57 17.42
N VAL A 58 -19.47 19.27 16.48
CA VAL A 58 -19.50 17.98 15.80
C VAL A 58 -19.34 18.15 14.28
N ASP A 59 -18.08 18.20 13.83
CA ASP A 59 -17.73 18.22 12.40
C ASP A 59 -17.96 16.86 11.68
N GLY A 60 -18.12 15.78 12.44
CA GLY A 60 -18.37 14.45 11.88
C GLY A 60 -18.44 13.36 12.95
N ARG A 61 -19.07 12.23 12.60
CA ARG A 61 -19.08 11.02 13.44
C ARG A 61 -18.18 9.98 12.79
N ALA A 62 -17.22 9.48 13.56
CA ALA A 62 -16.35 8.37 13.17
C ALA A 62 -16.42 7.25 14.22
N THR A 63 -15.92 6.08 13.86
CA THR A 63 -15.80 4.98 14.82
C THR A 63 -14.72 5.29 15.87
N LEU A 64 -14.78 4.63 17.03
CA LEU A 64 -13.74 4.75 18.07
C LEU A 64 -12.46 3.97 17.75
N ILE A 65 -12.43 3.24 16.63
CA ILE A 65 -11.23 2.53 16.17
C ILE A 65 -10.24 3.58 15.67
N PHE A 66 -8.99 3.47 16.12
CA PHE A 66 -7.94 4.38 15.70
C PHE A 66 -7.76 4.30 14.17
N ASP A 67 -7.91 5.44 13.51
CA ASP A 67 -7.71 5.56 12.08
C ASP A 67 -6.21 5.78 11.80
N HIS A 68 -5.59 4.79 11.17
CA HIS A 68 -4.18 4.83 10.78
C HIS A 68 -3.94 5.60 9.47
N THR A 69 -4.98 6.11 8.79
CA THR A 69 -4.80 6.92 7.60
C THR A 69 -4.15 8.26 7.96
N PRO A 70 -3.04 8.65 7.32
CA PRO A 70 -2.44 9.97 7.54
C PRO A 70 -3.43 11.07 7.17
N ALA A 71 -3.42 12.19 7.90
CA ALA A 71 -4.22 13.35 7.55
C ALA A 71 -3.97 13.78 6.10
N VAL A 72 -5.01 13.73 5.26
CA VAL A 72 -4.93 13.62 3.80
C VAL A 72 -4.52 14.92 3.08
N LYS A 73 -4.28 16.03 3.79
CA LYS A 73 -3.97 17.30 3.13
C LYS A 73 -2.54 17.72 3.40
N PRO A 74 -1.61 17.46 2.45
CA PRO A 74 -0.29 18.04 2.56
C PRO A 74 -0.40 19.55 2.61
N THR A 75 0.18 20.14 3.64
CA THR A 75 0.29 21.59 3.71
C THR A 75 1.23 22.07 2.60
N HIS A 76 1.08 23.30 2.11
CA HIS A 76 2.02 23.88 1.13
C HIS A 76 3.49 23.82 1.65
N GLY A 77 3.70 23.68 2.97
CA GLY A 77 5.00 23.45 3.58
C GLY A 77 5.66 22.13 3.16
N GLU A 78 4.91 21.04 3.04
CA GLU A 78 5.47 19.70 2.77
C GLU A 78 6.03 19.57 1.36
N ILE A 79 5.41 20.21 0.36
CA ILE A 79 5.91 20.24 -1.02
C ILE A 79 7.26 20.96 -1.07
N LYS A 80 7.33 22.10 -0.38
CA LYS A 80 8.54 22.90 -0.30
C LYS A 80 9.65 22.11 0.42
N ALA A 81 9.32 21.50 1.56
CA ALA A 81 10.25 20.67 2.33
C ALA A 81 10.77 19.48 1.52
N ALA A 82 9.90 18.74 0.82
CA ALA A 82 10.31 17.63 -0.04
C ALA A 82 11.26 18.09 -1.16
N ARG A 83 11.00 19.27 -1.75
CA ARG A 83 11.90 19.85 -2.77
C ARG A 83 13.25 20.27 -2.17
N GLU A 84 13.26 20.87 -0.99
CA GLU A 84 14.50 21.26 -0.30
C GLU A 84 15.33 20.03 0.07
N LEU A 85 14.71 18.97 0.56
CA LEU A 85 15.36 17.69 0.82
C LEU A 85 15.89 17.05 -0.48
N LEU A 86 15.18 17.17 -1.61
CA LEU A 86 15.69 16.70 -2.90
C LEU A 86 16.94 17.48 -3.34
N VAL A 87 16.98 18.80 -3.12
CA VAL A 87 18.18 19.61 -3.36
C VAL A 87 19.34 19.14 -2.47
N GLU A 88 19.07 18.86 -1.21
CA GLU A 88 20.06 18.38 -0.27
C GLU A 88 20.59 17.00 -0.65
N MET A 89 19.72 16.07 -1.06
CA MET A 89 20.11 14.77 -1.61
C MET A 89 21.08 14.92 -2.78
N CYS A 90 20.87 15.91 -3.66
CA CYS A 90 21.82 16.19 -4.74
C CYS A 90 23.18 16.70 -4.22
N ALA A 91 23.20 17.43 -3.11
CA ALA A 91 24.41 18.05 -2.54
C ALA A 91 25.26 17.05 -1.73
N VAL A 92 24.63 16.03 -1.13
CA VAL A 92 25.29 15.02 -0.29
C VAL A 92 25.30 13.63 -0.93
N GLY A 93 24.65 13.46 -2.09
CA GLY A 93 24.58 12.21 -2.85
C GLY A 93 25.66 12.09 -3.93
N PHE A 94 25.26 11.59 -5.10
CA PHE A 94 26.20 11.28 -6.18
C PHE A 94 26.96 12.51 -6.71
N PRO A 95 28.23 12.36 -7.13
CA PRO A 95 28.98 11.10 -7.23
C PRO A 95 29.62 10.64 -5.92
N ASN A 96 29.76 11.52 -4.92
CA ASN A 96 30.47 11.25 -3.68
C ASN A 96 29.48 11.24 -2.51
N ILE A 97 28.84 10.08 -2.32
CA ILE A 97 27.84 9.89 -1.27
C ILE A 97 28.49 10.17 0.10
N LYS A 98 27.99 11.19 0.78
CA LYS A 98 28.41 11.57 2.13
C LYS A 98 27.62 10.78 3.18
N ARG A 99 28.12 10.77 4.42
CA ARG A 99 27.53 10.01 5.52
C ARG A 99 26.09 10.43 5.82
N GLU A 100 25.81 11.72 5.66
CA GLU A 100 24.53 12.37 5.95
C GLU A 100 23.44 12.01 4.92
N PHE A 101 23.80 11.42 3.77
CA PHE A 101 22.83 11.10 2.71
C PHE A 101 21.68 10.21 3.20
N ILE A 102 21.95 9.26 4.10
CA ILE A 102 20.94 8.34 4.62
C ILE A 102 19.88 9.08 5.45
N ASP A 103 20.29 10.05 6.25
CA ASP A 103 19.38 10.85 7.08
C ASP A 103 18.50 11.74 6.17
N VAL A 104 19.12 12.41 5.19
CA VAL A 104 18.41 13.26 4.22
C VAL A 104 17.43 12.43 3.39
N PHE A 105 17.84 11.24 2.92
CA PHE A 105 16.98 10.33 2.17
C PHE A 105 15.81 9.85 3.00
N THR A 106 16.04 9.47 4.27
CA THR A 106 14.96 9.02 5.16
C THR A 106 13.96 10.14 5.43
N ASN A 107 14.43 11.36 5.68
CA ASN A 107 13.57 12.54 5.84
C ASN A 107 12.79 12.85 4.56
N PHE A 108 13.43 12.68 3.39
CA PHE A 108 12.75 12.81 2.10
C PHE A 108 11.61 11.81 1.97
N LEU A 109 11.83 10.53 2.25
CA LEU A 109 10.79 9.49 2.19
C LEU A 109 9.61 9.80 3.13
N GLN A 110 9.90 10.19 4.37
CA GLN A 110 8.87 10.55 5.36
C GLN A 110 8.04 11.76 4.93
N THR A 111 8.70 12.79 4.40
CA THR A 111 8.03 14.01 3.91
C THR A 111 7.25 13.74 2.63
N ALA A 112 7.79 12.91 1.72
CA ALA A 112 7.14 12.57 0.47
C ALA A 112 5.91 11.67 0.68
N LYS A 113 5.85 10.93 1.79
CA LYS A 113 4.74 10.03 2.13
C LYS A 113 3.40 10.76 2.29
N SER A 114 3.41 12.00 2.74
CA SER A 114 2.19 12.82 2.91
C SER A 114 1.74 13.52 1.62
N LEU A 115 2.55 13.50 0.55
CA LEU A 115 2.20 14.14 -0.70
C LEU A 115 1.13 13.34 -1.44
N ASP A 116 0.10 14.05 -1.91
CA ASP A 116 -0.91 13.45 -2.78
C ASP A 116 -0.34 13.12 -4.17
N TYR A 117 -1.09 12.32 -4.93
CA TYR A 117 -0.69 11.85 -6.26
C TYR A 117 -0.35 13.01 -7.21
N LYS A 118 -1.15 14.08 -7.22
CA LYS A 118 -0.95 15.23 -8.11
C LYS A 118 0.33 15.99 -7.77
N THR A 119 0.58 16.15 -6.49
CA THR A 119 1.73 16.86 -5.95
C THR A 119 3.02 16.09 -6.19
N LEU A 120 3.04 14.79 -5.89
CA LEU A 120 4.20 13.94 -6.12
C LEU A 120 4.52 13.82 -7.63
N SER A 121 3.50 13.73 -8.48
CA SER A 121 3.66 13.78 -9.95
C SER A 121 4.30 15.10 -10.40
N THR A 122 3.86 16.23 -9.84
CA THR A 122 4.42 17.54 -10.14
C THR A 122 5.88 17.65 -9.68
N LEU A 123 6.20 17.12 -8.49
CA LEU A 123 7.56 17.04 -7.98
C LEU A 123 8.44 16.22 -8.95
N LEU A 124 7.94 15.10 -9.47
CA LEU A 124 8.66 14.29 -10.46
C LEU A 124 8.90 14.99 -11.78
N GLN A 125 7.90 15.67 -12.32
CA GLN A 125 8.07 16.45 -13.55
C GLN A 125 9.13 17.54 -13.42
N ARG A 126 9.25 18.14 -12.22
CA ARG A 126 10.20 19.25 -11.94
C ARG A 126 11.53 18.78 -11.36
N SER A 127 11.67 17.51 -11.00
CA SER A 127 12.87 16.98 -10.35
C SER A 127 14.14 17.15 -11.20
N ALA A 128 14.02 16.99 -12.53
CA ALA A 128 15.15 17.14 -13.45
C ALA A 128 15.74 18.57 -13.51
N SER A 129 14.94 19.61 -13.22
CA SER A 129 15.43 20.99 -13.15
C SER A 129 15.99 21.35 -11.77
N THR A 130 15.84 20.47 -10.78
CA THR A 130 16.37 20.69 -9.42
C THR A 130 17.88 20.40 -9.38
N CYS A 131 18.32 19.29 -9.96
CA CYS A 131 19.72 18.97 -10.20
C CYS A 131 19.84 17.86 -11.26
N THR A 132 21.06 17.58 -11.74
CA THR A 132 21.30 16.54 -12.76
C THR A 132 20.80 15.15 -12.38
N GLN A 133 20.93 14.77 -11.10
CA GLN A 133 20.45 13.49 -10.56
C GLN A 133 19.05 13.57 -9.91
N GLY A 134 18.39 14.73 -9.96
CA GLY A 134 17.16 14.96 -9.18
C GLY A 134 16.02 14.04 -9.59
N ARG A 135 15.89 13.77 -10.90
CA ARG A 135 14.91 12.78 -11.39
C ARG A 135 15.23 11.36 -10.92
N ASN A 136 16.50 10.97 -10.97
CA ASN A 136 16.93 9.63 -10.55
C ASN A 136 16.69 9.44 -9.06
N HIS A 137 17.09 10.41 -8.23
CA HIS A 137 16.83 10.40 -6.79
C HIS A 137 15.35 10.19 -6.49
N LEU A 138 14.46 10.91 -7.17
CA LEU A 138 13.04 10.76 -6.93
C LEU A 138 12.49 9.42 -7.42
N LEU A 139 12.86 8.96 -8.62
CA LEU A 139 12.42 7.66 -9.16
C LEU A 139 12.86 6.50 -8.27
N GLU A 140 14.12 6.49 -7.81
CA GLU A 140 14.65 5.48 -6.89
C GLU A 140 13.98 5.53 -5.51
N SER A 141 13.42 6.69 -5.12
CA SER A 141 12.71 6.84 -3.86
C SER A 141 11.31 6.23 -3.89
N LEU A 142 10.63 6.22 -5.05
CA LEU A 142 9.21 5.89 -5.15
C LEU A 142 8.80 4.57 -4.45
N PRO A 143 9.51 3.43 -4.64
CA PRO A 143 9.12 2.17 -4.00
C PRO A 143 9.16 2.23 -2.47
N TYR A 144 9.96 3.13 -1.90
CA TYR A 144 10.26 3.20 -0.47
C TYR A 144 9.47 4.29 0.27
N ILE A 145 8.74 5.16 -0.45
CA ILE A 145 7.88 6.19 0.17
C ILE A 145 6.75 5.55 0.98
N GLY A 146 6.23 4.41 0.52
CA GLY A 146 5.20 3.66 1.24
C GLY A 146 3.83 4.35 1.26
N SER A 147 3.44 5.01 0.16
CA SER A 147 2.13 5.65 0.00
C SER A 147 1.46 5.26 -1.33
N THR A 148 0.13 5.24 -1.32
CA THR A 148 -0.70 4.97 -2.51
C THR A 148 -0.42 5.96 -3.64
N ALA A 149 -0.17 7.22 -3.31
CA ALA A 149 0.25 8.26 -4.26
C ALA A 149 1.55 7.87 -4.99
N SER A 150 2.53 7.32 -4.29
CA SER A 150 3.79 6.87 -4.90
C SER A 150 3.56 5.73 -5.88
N TYR A 151 2.76 4.73 -5.50
CA TYR A 151 2.46 3.59 -6.36
C TYR A 151 1.70 4.01 -7.63
N LYS A 152 0.83 5.02 -7.56
CA LYS A 152 0.16 5.60 -8.73
C LYS A 152 1.16 6.26 -9.69
N VAL A 153 2.11 7.02 -9.16
CA VAL A 153 3.20 7.61 -9.98
C VAL A 153 4.03 6.51 -10.63
N MET A 154 4.38 5.45 -9.88
CA MET A 154 5.11 4.30 -10.42
C MET A 154 4.35 3.61 -11.55
N ARG A 155 3.06 3.34 -11.35
CA ARG A 155 2.17 2.78 -12.38
C ARG A 155 2.25 3.63 -13.64
N ASP A 156 2.11 4.95 -13.52
CA ASP A 156 2.08 5.83 -14.69
C ASP A 156 3.41 5.84 -15.44
N GLU A 157 4.53 5.85 -14.74
CA GLU A 157 5.86 5.78 -15.36
C GLU A 157 6.12 4.41 -16.03
N ILE A 158 5.61 3.30 -15.47
CA ILE A 158 5.66 1.95 -16.07
C ILE A 158 4.77 1.90 -17.33
N VAL A 159 3.49 2.24 -17.20
CA VAL A 159 2.50 2.13 -18.29
C VAL A 159 2.87 3.05 -19.46
N SER A 160 3.37 4.26 -19.17
CA SER A 160 3.86 5.19 -20.20
C SER A 160 5.27 4.88 -20.70
N SER A 161 5.91 3.80 -20.23
CA SER A 161 7.26 3.37 -20.64
C SER A 161 8.33 4.48 -20.49
N LYS A 162 8.22 5.30 -19.44
CA LYS A 162 9.17 6.40 -19.13
C LYS A 162 10.34 5.97 -18.26
N VAL A 163 10.32 4.72 -17.78
CA VAL A 163 11.39 4.08 -17.04
C VAL A 163 11.91 2.88 -17.80
N THR A 164 13.14 2.47 -17.51
CA THR A 164 13.72 1.28 -18.13
C THR A 164 13.04 0.02 -17.60
N LYS A 165 13.16 -1.09 -18.34
CA LYS A 165 12.62 -2.38 -17.94
C LYS A 165 13.22 -2.83 -16.60
N GLU A 166 14.52 -2.63 -16.42
CA GLU A 166 15.26 -3.01 -15.22
C GLU A 166 14.75 -2.26 -13.98
N MET A 167 14.49 -0.96 -14.11
CA MET A 167 13.93 -0.15 -13.03
C MET A 167 12.50 -0.60 -12.70
N ALA A 168 11.67 -0.83 -13.72
CA ALA A 168 10.31 -1.32 -13.54
C ALA A 168 10.28 -2.69 -12.85
N HIS A 169 11.19 -3.61 -13.20
CA HIS A 169 11.34 -4.93 -12.57
C HIS A 169 11.81 -4.83 -11.12
N SER A 170 12.80 -3.97 -10.84
CA SER A 170 13.26 -3.67 -9.49
C SER A 170 12.11 -3.15 -8.62
N TRP A 171 11.32 -2.23 -9.16
CA TRP A 171 10.11 -1.73 -8.52
C TRP A 171 9.11 -2.84 -8.21
N MET A 172 8.73 -3.67 -9.19
CA MET A 172 7.78 -4.78 -8.97
C MET A 172 8.25 -5.74 -7.88
N THR A 173 9.56 -5.98 -7.79
CA THR A 173 10.16 -6.79 -6.74
C THR A 173 10.01 -6.12 -5.37
N SER A 174 10.38 -4.84 -5.25
CA SER A 174 10.25 -4.09 -3.99
C SER A 174 8.79 -3.96 -3.54
N LEU A 175 7.85 -3.79 -4.47
CA LEU A 175 6.42 -3.66 -4.18
C LEU A 175 5.81 -4.96 -3.63
N SER A 176 6.38 -6.13 -3.92
CA SER A 176 5.93 -7.39 -3.33
C SER A 176 6.07 -7.45 -1.80
N PHE A 177 6.84 -6.53 -1.20
CA PHE A 177 7.02 -6.41 0.26
C PHE A 177 6.10 -5.38 0.92
N ILE A 178 5.12 -4.81 0.19
CA ILE A 178 4.10 -3.96 0.80
C ILE A 178 3.31 -4.78 1.81
N THR A 179 3.32 -4.34 3.07
CA THR A 179 2.75 -5.13 4.17
C THR A 179 1.25 -4.94 4.32
N ARG A 180 0.72 -3.73 4.10
CA ARG A 180 -0.69 -3.38 4.34
C ARG A 180 -1.21 -2.43 3.25
N PRO A 181 -1.40 -2.93 2.02
CA PRO A 181 -2.02 -2.12 0.98
C PRO A 181 -3.48 -1.81 1.34
N ASP A 182 -3.97 -0.65 0.89
CA ASP A 182 -5.39 -0.28 0.93
C ASP A 182 -6.09 -0.61 -0.40
N GLU A 183 -7.40 -0.41 -0.48
CA GLU A 183 -8.17 -0.70 -1.70
C GLU A 183 -7.72 0.12 -2.91
N GLU A 184 -7.32 1.39 -2.69
CA GLU A 184 -6.85 2.27 -3.75
C GLU A 184 -5.50 1.82 -4.30
N THR A 185 -4.65 1.22 -3.45
CA THR A 185 -3.43 0.54 -3.85
C THR A 185 -3.78 -0.68 -4.70
N VAL A 186 -4.73 -1.52 -4.29
CA VAL A 186 -5.17 -2.69 -5.09
C VAL A 186 -5.67 -2.27 -6.48
N GLU A 187 -6.47 -1.20 -6.57
CA GLU A 187 -6.92 -0.63 -7.85
C GLU A 187 -5.76 -0.13 -8.73
N THR A 188 -4.72 0.43 -8.11
CA THR A 188 -3.49 0.84 -8.82
C THR A 188 -2.78 -0.36 -9.46
N PHE A 189 -2.71 -1.50 -8.76
CA PHE A 189 -2.10 -2.72 -9.27
C PHE A 189 -2.97 -3.46 -10.29
N TYR A 190 -4.30 -3.33 -10.24
CA TYR A 190 -5.17 -3.79 -11.33
C TYR A 190 -4.76 -3.18 -12.67
N SER A 191 -4.46 -1.87 -12.69
CA SER A 191 -4.03 -1.18 -13.92
C SER A 191 -2.69 -1.71 -14.45
N ILE A 192 -1.77 -2.12 -13.56
CA ILE A 192 -0.50 -2.75 -13.94
C ILE A 192 -0.74 -4.15 -14.53
N LEU A 193 -1.68 -4.92 -13.98
CA LEU A 193 -2.06 -6.23 -14.50
C LEU A 193 -2.67 -6.13 -15.90
N ASP A 194 -3.55 -5.16 -16.13
CA ASP A 194 -4.14 -4.93 -17.46
C ASP A 194 -3.06 -4.56 -18.50
N PHE A 195 -2.08 -3.75 -18.10
CA PHE A 195 -0.90 -3.50 -18.93
C PHE A 195 -0.05 -4.76 -19.16
N ALA A 196 0.13 -5.60 -18.14
CA ALA A 196 0.93 -6.82 -18.20
C ALA A 196 0.38 -7.84 -19.21
N LYS A 197 -0.94 -7.90 -19.39
CA LYS A 197 -1.60 -8.74 -20.40
C LYS A 197 -1.05 -8.52 -21.81
N ASN A 198 -0.74 -7.27 -22.16
CA ASN A 198 -0.20 -6.93 -23.48
C ASN A 198 1.32 -7.11 -23.58
N LYS A 199 2.05 -6.91 -22.48
CA LYS A 199 3.51 -7.04 -22.45
C LYS A 199 3.98 -8.50 -22.31
N LEU A 200 3.15 -9.37 -21.74
CA LEU A 200 3.46 -10.77 -21.42
C LEU A 200 4.75 -10.93 -20.61
N ASP A 201 5.01 -9.96 -19.74
CA ASP A 201 6.20 -9.93 -18.88
C ASP A 201 5.80 -10.44 -17.47
N PRO A 202 6.39 -11.55 -16.99
CA PRO A 202 5.97 -12.21 -15.75
C PRO A 202 6.06 -11.34 -14.50
N GLU A 203 7.08 -10.50 -14.41
CA GLU A 203 7.40 -9.70 -13.22
C GLU A 203 6.26 -8.75 -12.86
N TYR A 204 5.58 -8.16 -13.85
CA TYR A 204 4.40 -7.32 -13.59
C TYR A 204 3.24 -8.11 -13.00
N THR A 205 3.01 -9.34 -13.49
CA THR A 205 1.89 -10.17 -13.03
C THR A 205 2.15 -10.70 -11.62
N LEU A 206 3.36 -11.22 -11.37
CA LEU A 206 3.73 -11.80 -10.09
C LEU A 206 3.88 -10.73 -9.00
N GLY A 207 4.49 -9.58 -9.33
CA GLY A 207 4.63 -8.47 -8.37
C GLY A 207 3.28 -7.87 -7.99
N ALA A 208 2.37 -7.67 -8.95
CA ALA A 208 1.04 -7.12 -8.66
C ALA A 208 0.19 -8.08 -7.83
N THR A 209 0.19 -9.38 -8.16
CA THR A 209 -0.56 -10.40 -7.40
C THR A 209 -0.01 -10.61 -6.00
N ALA A 210 1.30 -10.42 -5.76
CA ALA A 210 1.87 -10.41 -4.41
C ALA A 210 1.34 -9.26 -3.53
N VAL A 211 1.05 -8.10 -4.11
CA VAL A 211 0.42 -6.99 -3.36
C VAL A 211 -1.02 -7.33 -3.00
N VAL A 212 -1.78 -7.95 -3.91
CA VAL A 212 -3.14 -8.42 -3.63
C VAL A 212 -3.14 -9.48 -2.53
N HIS A 213 -2.15 -10.38 -2.51
CA HIS A 213 -1.96 -11.32 -1.40
C HIS A 213 -1.81 -10.60 -0.05
N SER A 214 -0.94 -9.59 0.02
CA SER A 214 -0.76 -8.79 1.24
C SER A 214 -2.04 -8.07 1.64
N PHE A 215 -2.86 -7.60 0.69
CA PHE A 215 -4.18 -7.05 0.97
C PHE A 215 -5.08 -8.11 1.63
N CYS A 216 -5.23 -9.28 1.00
CA CYS A 216 -6.09 -10.35 1.47
C CYS A 216 -5.65 -10.94 2.82
N LYS A 217 -4.36 -10.91 3.13
CA LYS A 217 -3.85 -11.36 4.44
C LYS A 217 -4.40 -10.52 5.61
N HIS A 218 -4.81 -9.28 5.35
CA HIS A 218 -5.23 -8.32 6.37
C HIS A 218 -6.71 -7.95 6.32
N HIS A 219 -7.47 -8.46 5.35
CA HIS A 219 -8.91 -8.22 5.21
C HIS A 219 -9.65 -9.55 5.23
N GLU A 220 -10.55 -9.71 6.20
CA GLU A 220 -11.48 -10.84 6.23
C GLU A 220 -12.40 -10.79 4.99
N ASN A 221 -12.80 -11.96 4.49
CA ASN A 221 -13.62 -12.12 3.28
C ASN A 221 -13.06 -11.38 2.05
N CYS A 222 -11.75 -11.49 1.80
CA CYS A 222 -11.10 -10.83 0.66
C CYS A 222 -11.78 -11.17 -0.69
N GLU A 223 -12.35 -12.36 -0.81
CA GLU A 223 -13.12 -12.84 -1.96
C GLU A 223 -14.39 -12.03 -2.26
N GLU A 224 -14.93 -11.32 -1.27
CA GLU A 224 -16.11 -10.46 -1.43
C GLU A 224 -15.72 -9.03 -1.86
N ASN A 225 -14.44 -8.68 -1.78
CA ASN A 225 -13.97 -7.35 -2.15
C ASN A 225 -14.04 -7.14 -3.67
N LEU A 226 -14.78 -6.11 -4.11
CA LEU A 226 -14.99 -5.82 -5.54
C LEU A 226 -13.69 -5.62 -6.33
N ARG A 227 -12.66 -5.00 -5.73
CA ARG A 227 -11.38 -4.74 -6.42
C ARG A 227 -10.57 -6.02 -6.60
N VAL A 228 -10.65 -6.91 -5.62
CA VAL A 228 -10.02 -8.24 -5.68
C VAL A 228 -10.72 -9.12 -6.70
N GLN A 229 -12.06 -9.12 -6.71
CA GLN A 229 -12.86 -9.84 -7.70
C GLN A 229 -12.55 -9.39 -9.14
N GLN A 230 -12.34 -8.09 -9.37
CA GLN A 230 -11.92 -7.57 -10.68
C GLN A 230 -10.57 -8.17 -11.13
N ILE A 231 -9.61 -8.29 -10.21
CA ILE A 231 -8.30 -8.88 -10.49
C ILE A 231 -8.41 -10.38 -10.76
N ILE A 232 -9.16 -11.11 -9.93
CA ILE A 232 -9.38 -12.56 -10.10
C ILE A 232 -10.01 -12.81 -11.47
N ASN A 233 -11.11 -12.10 -11.79
CA ASN A 233 -11.79 -12.25 -13.08
C ASN A 233 -10.87 -11.95 -14.27
N LEU A 234 -10.04 -10.89 -14.18
CA LEU A 234 -9.07 -10.57 -15.22
C LEU A 234 -8.11 -11.74 -15.49
N LEU A 235 -7.55 -12.34 -14.44
CA LEU A 235 -6.59 -13.44 -14.53
C LEU A 235 -7.23 -14.76 -14.99
N GLU A 236 -8.39 -15.11 -14.42
CA GLU A 236 -9.13 -16.34 -14.75
C GLU A 236 -9.62 -16.31 -16.20
N THR A 237 -10.22 -15.20 -16.64
CA THR A 237 -10.70 -15.03 -18.01
C THR A 237 -9.54 -15.08 -19.01
N GLU A 238 -8.40 -14.48 -18.68
CA GLU A 238 -7.21 -14.57 -19.53
C GLU A 238 -6.71 -16.02 -19.63
N PHE A 239 -6.64 -16.74 -18.51
CA PHE A 239 -6.21 -18.14 -18.49
C PHE A 239 -7.12 -19.01 -19.36
N LEU A 240 -8.44 -18.95 -19.14
CA LEU A 240 -9.41 -19.74 -19.90
C LEU A 240 -9.35 -19.44 -21.40
N SER A 241 -9.16 -18.18 -21.77
CA SER A 241 -9.00 -17.77 -23.16
C SER A 241 -7.75 -18.42 -23.80
N LEU A 242 -6.60 -18.37 -23.11
CA LEU A 242 -5.36 -18.97 -23.62
C LEU A 242 -5.44 -20.50 -23.65
N TYR A 243 -6.06 -21.13 -22.66
CA TYR A 243 -6.22 -22.57 -22.58
C TYR A 243 -7.06 -23.11 -23.76
N ASN A 244 -8.21 -22.47 -24.06
CA ASN A 244 -9.06 -22.87 -25.19
C ASN A 244 -8.36 -22.74 -26.55
N LEU A 245 -7.50 -21.72 -26.69
CA LEU A 245 -6.70 -21.47 -27.89
C LEU A 245 -5.40 -22.28 -27.91
N PHE A 246 -5.06 -22.99 -26.84
CA PHE A 246 -3.78 -23.68 -26.72
C PHE A 246 -3.67 -24.80 -27.75
N ARG A 247 -2.60 -24.75 -28.54
CA ARG A 247 -2.25 -25.75 -29.56
C ARG A 247 -0.77 -26.15 -29.48
N GLY A 248 -0.24 -26.21 -28.25
CA GLY A 248 1.17 -26.54 -27.99
C GLY A 248 2.16 -25.38 -28.14
N ASP A 249 1.69 -24.14 -28.28
CA ASP A 249 2.58 -22.98 -28.38
C ASP A 249 3.24 -22.63 -27.04
N ARG A 250 4.57 -22.59 -27.04
CA ARG A 250 5.37 -22.34 -25.83
C ARG A 250 5.03 -21.01 -25.16
N ARG A 251 4.78 -19.95 -25.93
CA ARG A 251 4.50 -18.61 -25.37
C ARG A 251 3.16 -18.60 -24.63
N HIS A 252 2.15 -19.26 -25.18
CA HIS A 252 0.86 -19.44 -24.49
C HIS A 252 1.02 -20.25 -23.22
N ARG A 253 1.80 -21.35 -23.26
CA ARG A 253 2.12 -22.16 -22.07
C ARG A 253 2.79 -21.33 -20.97
N ASP A 254 3.87 -20.61 -21.31
CA ASP A 254 4.62 -19.80 -20.36
C ASP A 254 3.71 -18.74 -19.72
N ARG A 255 2.82 -18.11 -20.50
CA ARG A 255 1.84 -17.15 -19.97
C ARG A 255 0.81 -17.81 -19.06
N MET A 256 0.26 -18.97 -19.44
CA MET A 256 -0.68 -19.73 -18.59
C MET A 256 -0.05 -20.09 -17.24
N VAL A 257 1.21 -20.54 -17.22
CA VAL A 257 1.94 -20.83 -15.98
C VAL A 257 2.09 -19.59 -15.10
N VAL A 258 2.37 -18.42 -15.71
CA VAL A 258 2.45 -17.15 -14.97
C VAL A 258 1.10 -16.76 -14.38
N LEU A 259 0.00 -16.94 -15.12
CA LEU A 259 -1.36 -16.66 -14.63
C LEU A 259 -1.73 -17.57 -13.46
N LEU A 260 -1.44 -18.87 -13.55
CA LEU A 260 -1.67 -19.82 -12.45
C LEU A 260 -0.85 -19.47 -11.21
N LYS A 261 0.42 -19.08 -11.38
CA LYS A 261 1.25 -18.59 -10.26
C LYS A 261 0.70 -17.30 -9.66
N GLY A 262 0.23 -16.37 -10.48
CA GLY A 262 -0.39 -15.14 -10.03
C GLY A 262 -1.68 -15.38 -9.23
N LEU A 263 -2.55 -16.24 -9.75
CA LEU A 263 -3.77 -16.69 -9.07
C LEU A 263 -3.45 -17.41 -7.75
N GLY A 264 -2.43 -18.27 -7.74
CA GLY A 264 -1.92 -18.90 -6.52
C GLY A 264 -1.36 -17.91 -5.51
N ASN A 265 -0.67 -16.85 -5.96
CA ASN A 265 -0.21 -15.76 -5.08
C ASN A 265 -1.39 -15.05 -4.41
N VAL A 266 -2.42 -14.66 -5.18
CA VAL A 266 -3.63 -14.01 -4.62
C VAL A 266 -4.23 -14.86 -3.51
N GLY A 267 -4.27 -16.18 -3.71
CA GLY A 267 -4.76 -17.14 -2.72
C GLY A 267 -6.28 -17.24 -2.63
N VAL A 268 -6.99 -16.63 -3.58
CA VAL A 268 -8.45 -16.64 -3.69
C VAL A 268 -8.82 -16.87 -5.16
N LEU A 269 -9.75 -17.79 -5.41
CA LEU A 269 -10.22 -18.17 -6.73
C LEU A 269 -11.75 -18.21 -6.77
N SER A 270 -12.35 -18.02 -7.94
CA SER A 270 -13.79 -18.23 -8.10
C SER A 270 -14.11 -19.72 -8.05
N PRO A 271 -15.26 -20.13 -7.46
CA PRO A 271 -15.65 -21.55 -7.42
C PRO A 271 -15.74 -22.19 -8.80
N GLN A 272 -16.24 -21.44 -9.79
CA GLN A 272 -16.39 -21.90 -11.17
C GLN A 272 -15.03 -22.20 -11.82
N PHE A 273 -14.02 -21.37 -11.54
CA PHE A 273 -12.68 -21.58 -12.04
C PHE A 273 -11.98 -22.77 -11.37
N VAL A 274 -12.22 -23.00 -10.07
CA VAL A 274 -11.72 -24.19 -9.36
C VAL A 274 -12.24 -25.47 -10.00
N GLU A 275 -13.54 -25.56 -10.30
CA GLU A 275 -14.12 -26.72 -11.01
C GLU A 275 -13.46 -26.93 -12.39
N HIS A 276 -13.19 -25.84 -13.12
CA HIS A 276 -12.53 -25.92 -14.41
C HIS A 276 -11.08 -26.38 -14.30
N LEU A 277 -10.33 -25.87 -13.31
CA LEU A 277 -8.96 -26.32 -13.04
C LEU A 277 -8.90 -27.80 -12.68
N GLU A 278 -9.83 -28.32 -11.87
CA GLU A 278 -9.89 -29.74 -11.57
C GLU A 278 -10.07 -30.60 -12.83
N TRP A 279 -10.86 -30.10 -13.80
CA TRP A 279 -11.01 -30.76 -15.09
C TRP A 279 -9.71 -30.75 -15.89
N VAL A 280 -9.05 -29.59 -15.99
CA VAL A 280 -7.75 -29.43 -16.67
C VAL A 280 -6.67 -30.34 -16.07
N ILE A 281 -6.64 -30.49 -14.74
CA ILE A 281 -5.65 -31.34 -14.05
C ILE A 281 -5.87 -32.84 -14.35
N ARG A 282 -7.12 -33.26 -14.60
CA ARG A 282 -7.47 -34.66 -14.87
C ARG A 282 -7.33 -35.03 -16.35
N ASP A 283 -7.28 -34.05 -17.23
CA ASP A 283 -7.14 -34.27 -18.68
C ASP A 283 -5.66 -34.47 -19.05
N ASP A 284 -5.29 -35.70 -19.41
CA ASP A 284 -3.93 -36.07 -19.80
C ASP A 284 -3.52 -35.53 -21.19
N GLU A 285 -4.45 -34.97 -21.98
CA GLU A 285 -4.17 -34.55 -23.36
C GLU A 285 -3.38 -33.23 -23.48
N ALA A 286 -3.29 -32.41 -22.42
CA ALA A 286 -2.56 -31.15 -22.45
C ALA A 286 -1.93 -30.77 -21.08
N PRO A 287 -0.77 -31.34 -20.71
CA PRO A 287 -0.08 -30.95 -19.48
C PRO A 287 0.40 -29.49 -19.58
N VAL A 288 -0.24 -28.61 -18.81
CA VAL A 288 0.17 -27.20 -18.62
C VAL A 288 1.46 -27.14 -17.80
#